data_AF-A0A5W2M4U8-F1
#
_entry.id   AF-A0A5W2M4U8-F1
#
_cell.length_a   1.000
_cell.length_b   1.000
_cell.length_c   1.000
_cell.angle_alpha   90.00
_cell.angle_beta   90.00
_cell.angle_gamma   90.00
#
_symmetry.space_group_name_H-M   'P 1'
#
loop_
_entity.id
_entity.type
_entity.pdbx_description
1 polymer ?
#
loop_
_entity_poly.entity_id
_entity_poly.type
_entity_poly.pdbx_seq_one_letter_code
_entity_poly.pdbx_strand_id
1 'polypeptide(L)'
;RLRGEYLEWAALFLYLNRHGFNGMHRTNQKGEFNIPFGKHSLPYFPYMEMRLFADKARETMTRFVCADFRITMKALPDICHG
;
A
#
# COMPACT_ATOMS: atom_id res chain seq x y z
N ARG A 1 0.33 11.65 15.16
CA ARG A 1 -0.55 11.19 14.07
C ARG A 1 -1.63 10.30 14.68
N LEU A 2 -2.89 10.71 14.62
CA LEU A 2 -3.98 9.98 15.25
C LEU A 2 -4.42 8.79 14.38
N ARG A 3 -5.02 7.75 14.99
CA ARG A 3 -5.49 6.55 14.26
C ARG A 3 -6.44 6.88 13.11
N GLY A 4 -7.26 7.93 13.26
CA GLY A 4 -8.19 8.40 12.23
C GLY A 4 -7.50 8.90 10.96
N GLU A 5 -6.41 9.67 11.10
CA GLU A 5 -5.66 10.21 9.94
C GLU A 5 -5.06 9.10 9.06
N TYR A 6 -4.61 7.99 9.68
CA TYR A 6 -4.08 6.86 8.92
C TYR A 6 -5.15 6.14 8.10
N LEU A 7 -6.37 6.05 8.61
CA LEU A 7 -7.49 5.45 7.88
C LEU A 7 -7.86 6.31 6.66
N GLU A 8 -7.90 7.63 6.84
CA GLU A 8 -8.17 8.57 5.75
C GLU A 8 -7.10 8.48 4.66
N TRP A 9 -5.82 8.42 5.00
CA TRP A 9 -4.77 8.26 3.99
C TRP A 9 -4.77 6.89 3.32
N ALA A 10 -5.08 5.81 4.05
CA ALA A 10 -5.21 4.50 3.44
C ALA A 10 -6.36 4.47 2.42
N ALA A 11 -7.49 5.07 2.76
CA ALA A 11 -8.63 5.22 1.85
C ALA A 11 -8.26 6.10 0.64
N LEU A 12 -7.59 7.24 0.89
CA LEU A 12 -7.14 8.13 -0.18
C LEU A 12 -6.11 7.47 -1.10
N PHE A 13 -5.19 6.68 -0.56
CA PHE A 13 -4.22 5.92 -1.35
C PHE A 13 -4.92 4.96 -2.32
N LEU A 14 -5.92 4.22 -1.84
CA LEU A 14 -6.71 3.32 -2.69
C LEU A 14 -7.47 4.09 -3.77
N TYR A 15 -8.12 5.20 -3.39
CA TYR A 15 -8.84 6.07 -4.33
C TYR A 15 -7.89 6.60 -5.43
N LEU A 16 -6.77 7.19 -5.04
CA LEU A 16 -5.80 7.74 -6.00
C LEU A 16 -5.18 6.64 -6.88
N ASN A 17 -4.96 5.44 -6.36
CA ASN A 17 -4.49 4.31 -7.15
C ASN A 17 -5.53 3.84 -8.18
N ARG A 18 -6.83 3.80 -7.83
CA ARG A 18 -7.87 3.36 -8.76
C ARG A 18 -8.27 4.43 -9.78
N HIS A 19 -8.16 5.70 -9.41
CA HIS A 19 -8.60 6.83 -10.23
C HIS A 19 -7.45 7.55 -10.95
N GLY A 20 -6.20 7.34 -10.55
CA GLY A 20 -5.01 7.94 -11.17
C GLY A 20 -4.60 7.25 -12.47
N PHE A 21 -3.83 7.95 -13.29
CA PHE A 21 -3.31 7.42 -14.55
C PHE A 21 -2.53 6.10 -14.35
N ASN A 22 -2.97 5.03 -15.02
CA ASN A 22 -2.39 3.68 -15.00
C ASN A 22 -2.20 3.07 -13.59
N GLY A 23 -2.93 3.57 -12.59
CA GLY A 23 -2.78 3.13 -11.21
C GLY A 23 -1.38 3.29 -10.62
N MET A 24 -0.65 4.30 -11.06
CA MET A 24 0.68 4.60 -10.53
C MET A 24 0.59 5.27 -9.15
N HIS A 25 1.57 4.98 -8.29
CA HIS A 25 1.85 5.80 -7.11
C HIS A 25 3.21 6.48 -7.31
N ARG A 26 3.22 7.81 -7.41
CA ARG A 26 4.44 8.61 -7.58
C ARG A 26 4.35 9.88 -6.74
N THR A 27 5.45 10.19 -6.09
CA THR A 27 5.64 11.43 -5.35
C THR A 27 6.79 12.23 -5.94
N ASN A 28 6.78 13.54 -5.72
CA ASN A 28 7.94 14.40 -6.00
C ASN A 28 8.95 14.34 -4.84
N GLN A 29 10.07 15.08 -4.96
CA GLN A 29 11.09 15.14 -3.91
C GLN A 29 10.60 15.77 -2.59
N LYS A 30 9.45 16.47 -2.60
CA LYS A 30 8.79 17.01 -1.41
C LYS A 30 7.83 15.99 -0.76
N GLY A 31 7.65 14.82 -1.36
CA GLY A 31 6.72 13.79 -0.89
C GLY A 31 5.27 13.99 -1.35
N GLU A 32 5.00 14.94 -2.23
CA GLU A 32 3.65 15.24 -2.71
C GLU A 32 3.28 14.33 -3.89
N PHE A 33 2.05 13.79 -3.87
CA PHE A 33 1.52 12.97 -4.97
C PHE A 33 1.40 13.79 -6.26
N ASN A 34 1.83 13.24 -7.39
CA ASN A 34 1.90 13.98 -8.67
C ASN A 34 1.44 13.17 -9.90
N ILE A 35 0.49 12.24 -9.72
CA ILE A 35 -0.14 11.52 -10.83
C ILE A 35 -1.42 12.26 -11.24
N PRO A 36 -1.62 12.54 -12.53
CA PRO A 36 -2.86 13.12 -13.02
C PRO A 36 -4.04 12.14 -12.93
N PHE A 37 -5.26 12.66 -13.04
CA PHE A 37 -6.47 11.85 -13.12
C PHE A 37 -6.44 10.91 -14.34
N GLY A 38 -6.86 9.67 -14.15
CA GLY A 38 -6.95 8.65 -15.18
C GLY A 38 -8.19 8.82 -16.06
N LYS A 39 -8.28 8.03 -17.14
CA LYS A 39 -9.41 8.08 -18.09
C LYS A 39 -10.42 6.93 -17.87
N HIS A 40 -10.37 6.29 -16.71
CA HIS A 40 -11.25 5.17 -16.38
C HIS A 40 -12.66 5.70 -16.10
N SER A 41 -13.63 5.28 -16.90
CA SER A 41 -15.04 5.69 -16.77
C SER A 41 -15.70 5.17 -15.49
N LEU A 42 -15.32 3.97 -15.05
CA LEU A 42 -15.80 3.36 -13.81
C LEU A 42 -14.69 2.52 -13.17
N PRO A 43 -13.85 3.12 -12.30
CA PRO A 43 -12.82 2.37 -11.59
C PRO A 43 -13.43 1.26 -10.71
N TYR A 44 -12.90 0.05 -10.84
CA TYR A 44 -13.31 -1.08 -10.03
C TYR A 44 -12.94 -0.88 -8.55
N PHE A 45 -13.91 -1.09 -7.65
CA PHE A 45 -13.69 -1.08 -6.21
C PHE A 45 -13.36 -2.51 -5.71
N PRO A 46 -12.11 -2.77 -5.27
CA PRO A 46 -11.65 -4.13 -4.97
C PRO A 46 -12.03 -4.61 -3.57
N TYR A 47 -13.31 -4.56 -3.22
CA TYR A 47 -13.78 -4.91 -1.88
C TYR A 47 -13.42 -6.35 -1.48
N MET A 48 -13.64 -7.30 -2.39
CA MET A 48 -13.42 -8.72 -2.11
C MET A 48 -11.93 -9.03 -1.93
N GLU A 49 -11.07 -8.47 -2.79
CA GLU A 49 -9.62 -8.64 -2.71
C GLU A 49 -9.06 -8.02 -1.43
N MET A 50 -9.58 -6.86 -1.01
CA MET A 50 -9.20 -6.23 0.27
C MET A 50 -9.56 -7.11 1.46
N ARG A 51 -10.75 -7.72 1.46
CA ARG A 51 -11.19 -8.67 2.49
C ARG A 51 -10.27 -9.89 2.54
N LEU A 52 -10.06 -10.54 1.39
CA LEU A 52 -9.20 -11.73 1.30
C LEU A 52 -7.76 -11.43 1.71
N PHE A 53 -7.22 -10.28 1.32
CA PHE A 53 -5.88 -9.84 1.75
C PHE A 53 -5.80 -9.68 3.28
N ALA A 54 -6.79 -9.02 3.89
CA ALA A 54 -6.83 -8.80 5.33
C ALA A 54 -7.00 -10.11 6.12
N ASP A 55 -7.86 -11.01 5.63
CA ASP A 55 -8.07 -12.32 6.24
C ASP A 55 -6.81 -13.17 6.13
N LYS A 56 -6.16 -13.19 4.96
CA LYS A 56 -4.92 -13.94 4.77
C LYS A 56 -3.80 -13.42 5.66
N ALA A 57 -3.61 -12.10 5.71
CA ALA A 57 -2.59 -11.49 6.54
C ALA A 57 -2.78 -11.80 8.03
N ARG A 58 -4.03 -11.87 8.50
CA ARG A 58 -4.36 -12.26 9.87
C ARG A 58 -4.11 -13.74 10.13
N GLU A 59 -4.57 -14.60 9.22
CA GLU A 59 -4.40 -16.06 9.31
C GLU A 59 -2.91 -16.45 9.41
N THR A 60 -2.06 -15.84 8.58
CA THR A 60 -0.62 -16.14 8.55
C THR A 60 0.20 -15.33 9.55
N MET A 61 -0.44 -14.55 10.42
CA MET A 61 0.23 -13.65 11.38
C MET A 61 1.26 -12.72 10.69
N THR A 62 0.94 -12.25 9.48
CA THR A 62 1.85 -11.45 8.66
C THR A 62 2.14 -10.11 9.33
N ARG A 63 3.41 -9.73 9.38
CA ARG A 63 3.87 -8.43 9.87
C ARG A 63 4.41 -7.59 8.73
N PHE A 64 3.82 -6.42 8.52
CA PHE A 64 4.29 -5.45 7.52
C PHE A 64 5.31 -4.50 8.15
N VAL A 65 6.45 -4.34 7.49
CA VAL A 65 7.54 -3.46 7.93
C VAL A 65 7.91 -2.52 6.79
N CYS A 66 7.92 -1.21 7.07
CA CYS A 66 8.42 -0.21 6.14
C CYS A 66 9.88 0.11 6.51
N ALA A 67 10.82 -0.55 5.84
CA ALA A 67 12.24 -0.37 6.05
C ALA A 67 13.02 -0.67 4.76
N ASP A 68 14.27 -0.22 4.70
CA ASP A 68 15.20 -0.61 3.64
C ASP A 68 15.38 -2.14 3.64
N PHE A 69 15.44 -2.73 2.44
CA PHE A 69 15.52 -4.18 2.29
C PHE A 69 16.73 -4.79 3.01
N ARG A 70 17.87 -4.09 3.10
CA ARG A 70 19.07 -4.59 3.80
C ARG A 70 18.83 -4.73 5.30
N ILE A 71 18.03 -3.85 5.88
CA ILE A 71 17.62 -3.93 7.29
C ILE A 71 16.64 -5.09 7.47
N THR A 72 15.63 -5.16 6.60
CA THR A 72 14.60 -6.19 6.66
C THR A 72 15.19 -7.60 6.54
N MET A 73 16.12 -7.82 5.61
CA MET A 73 16.73 -9.14 5.37
C MET A 73 17.63 -9.57 6.54
N LYS A 74 18.42 -8.64 7.13
CA LYS A 74 19.23 -8.94 8.33
C LYS A 74 18.37 -9.27 9.55
N ALA A 75 17.19 -8.66 9.66
CA ALA A 75 16.27 -8.87 10.77
C ALA A 75 15.47 -10.19 10.66
N LEU A 76 15.63 -10.94 9.57
CA LEU A 76 14.95 -12.20 9.29
C LEU A 76 15.97 -13.34 9.03
N PRO A 77 16.80 -13.69 10.03
CA PRO A 77 17.88 -14.67 9.86
C PRO A 77 17.39 -16.07 9.45
N ASP A 78 16.13 -16.40 9.75
CA ASP A 78 15.52 -17.70 9.44
C ASP A 78 15.06 -17.84 7.97
N ILE A 79 15.03 -16.74 7.20
CA ILE A 79 14.57 -16.73 5.80
C ILE A 79 15.75 -16.59 4.83
N CYS A 80 16.83 -15.94 5.26
CA CYS A 80 17.99 -15.69 4.42
C CYS A 80 19.25 -16.13 5.15
N HIS A 81 19.71 -17.35 4.85
CA HIS A 81 21.02 -17.80 5.27
C HIS A 81 22.07 -17.01 4.48
N GLY A 82 22.89 -16.24 5.22
CA GLY A 82 24.04 -15.54 4.65
C GLY A 82 25.10 -16.49 4.12
#